data_AF-A0AAW4BN73-F1
#
_entry.id   AF-A0AAW4BN73-F1
#
_cell.length_a   1.000
_cell.length_b   1.000
_cell.length_c   1.000
_cell.angle_alpha   90.00
_cell.angle_beta   90.00
_cell.angle_gamma   90.00
#
_symmetry.space_group_name_H-M   'P 1'
#
loop_
_entity.id
_entity.type
_entity.pdbx_description
1 polymer ?
#
loop_
_entity_poly.entity_id
_entity_poly.type
_entity_poly.pdbx_seq_one_letter_code
_entity_poly.pdbx_strand_id
1 'polypeptide(L)'
;VNPAYIDLESRNGLGWLDGFNEMMVRCGYEWTGHPGLDDNGQLLSLHGRAQNIPSSTVKVIIDDKAPHKITIEGTVSERTFKKAELVTKTSFSITPGENRFTVNDTLTNNADYDDEYQ
;
A
#
# COMPACT_ATOMS: atom_id res chain seq x y z
N VAL A 1 2.96 -13.87 10.13
CA VAL A 1 3.58 -13.48 8.85
C VAL A 1 4.06 -12.05 9.00
N ASN A 2 5.31 -11.74 8.62
CA ASN A 2 5.79 -10.35 8.58
C ASN A 2 5.85 -9.91 7.11
N PRO A 3 5.09 -8.86 6.71
CA PRO A 3 5.01 -8.43 5.31
C PRO A 3 6.38 -8.10 4.70
N ALA A 4 7.33 -7.60 5.51
CA ALA A 4 8.66 -7.20 5.06
C ALA A 4 9.57 -8.36 4.62
N TYR A 5 9.22 -9.60 4.96
CA TYR A 5 10.02 -10.79 4.69
C TYR A 5 9.39 -11.72 3.64
N ILE A 6 8.36 -11.26 2.94
CA ILE A 6 7.75 -12.01 1.84
C ILE A 6 8.60 -11.82 0.59
N ASP A 7 9.06 -12.94 0.02
CA ASP A 7 9.72 -12.96 -1.28
C ASP A 7 8.67 -12.92 -2.40
N LEU A 8 8.34 -11.71 -2.86
CA LEU A 8 7.28 -11.46 -3.85
C LEU A 8 7.53 -12.14 -5.19
N GLU A 9 8.80 -12.33 -5.59
CA GLU A 9 9.17 -12.91 -6.89
C GLU A 9 9.13 -14.44 -6.87
N SER A 10 9.11 -15.05 -5.68
CA SER A 10 9.01 -16.51 -5.56
C SER A 10 7.79 -17.07 -6.29
N ARG A 11 7.87 -18.36 -6.65
CA ARG A 11 6.81 -19.08 -7.37
C ARG A 11 6.38 -18.36 -8.66
N ASN A 12 7.33 -17.73 -9.36
CA ASN A 12 7.10 -16.97 -10.59
C ASN A 12 6.16 -15.77 -10.37
N GLY A 13 6.46 -14.96 -9.34
CA GLY A 13 5.71 -13.75 -8.99
C GLY A 13 4.48 -14.00 -8.11
N LEU A 14 4.30 -15.21 -7.57
CA LEU A 14 3.15 -15.58 -6.73
C LEU A 14 3.49 -15.58 -5.23
N GLY A 15 4.67 -15.13 -4.82
CA GLY A 15 5.11 -15.15 -3.43
C GLY A 15 4.22 -14.34 -2.47
N TRP A 16 3.50 -13.35 -2.99
CA TRP A 16 2.45 -12.62 -2.27
C TRP A 16 1.44 -13.54 -1.56
N LEU A 17 1.12 -14.71 -2.14
CA LEU A 17 0.19 -15.68 -1.57
C LEU A 17 0.69 -16.29 -0.25
N ASP A 18 1.99 -16.29 0.02
CA ASP A 18 2.55 -16.79 1.28
C ASP A 18 2.22 -15.84 2.47
N GLY A 19 1.78 -14.62 2.19
CA GLY A 19 1.40 -13.63 3.20
C GLY A 19 -0.09 -13.32 3.32
N PHE A 20 -0.89 -13.60 2.29
CA PHE A 20 -2.27 -13.14 2.19
C PHE A 20 -3.21 -13.78 3.21
N ASN A 21 -3.79 -12.95 4.08
CA ASN A 21 -4.84 -13.33 5.02
C ASN A 21 -5.70 -12.14 5.51
N GLU A 22 -5.53 -10.96 4.93
CA GLU A 22 -6.15 -9.72 5.37
C GLU A 22 -7.59 -9.57 4.88
N MET A 23 -8.39 -8.80 5.61
CA MET A 23 -9.76 -8.43 5.18
C MET A 23 -9.77 -7.47 3.99
N MET A 24 -8.79 -6.56 3.94
CA MET A 24 -8.61 -5.60 2.86
C MET A 24 -7.13 -5.39 2.62
N VAL A 25 -6.75 -5.36 1.35
CA VAL A 25 -5.38 -5.15 0.89
C VAL A 25 -5.36 -3.99 -0.09
N ARG A 26 -4.31 -3.17 -0.02
CA ARG A 26 -3.94 -2.25 -1.10
C ARG A 26 -3.08 -2.99 -2.11
N CYS A 27 -3.68 -3.47 -3.19
CA CYS A 27 -2.99 -4.13 -4.30
C CYS A 27 -2.53 -3.07 -5.30
N GLY A 28 -1.28 -2.62 -5.20
CA GLY A 28 -0.77 -1.45 -5.92
C GLY A 28 0.61 -1.01 -5.41
N TYR A 29 1.07 0.20 -5.70
CA TYR A 29 0.51 1.17 -6.65
C TYR A 29 1.31 1.26 -7.94
N GLU A 30 2.63 1.02 -7.90
CA GLU A 30 3.47 1.03 -9.12
C GLU A 30 2.97 0.01 -10.16
N TRP A 31 2.37 -1.11 -9.71
CA TRP A 31 1.59 -2.01 -10.55
C TRP A 31 0.58 -2.82 -9.71
N THR A 32 -0.36 -3.48 -10.37
CA THR A 32 -1.31 -4.42 -9.76
C THR A 32 -1.67 -5.56 -10.73
N GLY A 33 -2.49 -6.50 -10.26
CA GLY A 33 -2.99 -7.62 -11.07
C GLY A 33 -2.15 -8.91 -10.93
N HIS A 34 -2.37 -9.85 -11.85
CA HIS A 34 -1.64 -11.13 -11.92
C HIS A 34 -0.17 -10.92 -12.26
N PRO A 35 0.73 -11.83 -11.84
CA PRO A 35 2.13 -11.69 -12.17
C PRO A 35 2.38 -11.91 -13.67
N GLY A 36 3.38 -11.22 -14.20
CA GLY A 36 3.75 -11.30 -15.60
C GLY A 36 5.03 -10.52 -15.90
N LEU A 37 5.58 -10.76 -17.09
CA LEU A 37 6.67 -9.93 -17.60
C LEU A 37 6.09 -8.69 -18.27
N ASP A 38 6.65 -7.52 -17.97
CA ASP A 38 6.37 -6.30 -18.73
C ASP A 38 7.08 -6.32 -20.10
N ASP A 39 6.87 -5.28 -20.90
CA ASP A 39 7.48 -5.12 -22.23
C ASP A 39 9.02 -5.06 -22.18
N ASN A 40 9.60 -4.76 -21.03
CA ASN A 40 11.05 -4.70 -20.80
C ASN A 40 11.61 -6.02 -20.23
N GLY A 41 10.77 -7.04 -20.01
CA GLY A 41 11.15 -8.32 -19.41
C GLY A 41 11.32 -8.29 -17.89
N GLN A 42 10.85 -7.24 -17.21
CA GLN A 42 10.80 -7.17 -15.76
C GLN A 42 9.60 -7.99 -15.25
N LEU A 43 9.83 -8.88 -14.28
CA LEU A 43 8.75 -9.58 -13.60
C LEU A 43 8.02 -8.61 -12.66
N LEU A 44 6.74 -8.36 -12.95
CA LEU A 44 5.82 -7.69 -12.06
C LEU A 44 5.14 -8.77 -11.21
N SER A 45 5.34 -8.73 -9.89
CA SER A 45 4.77 -9.71 -8.96
C SER A 45 3.26 -9.48 -8.74
N LEU A 46 2.56 -10.52 -8.27
CA LEU A 46 1.15 -10.48 -7.95
C LEU A 46 0.82 -9.30 -7.02
N HIS A 47 -0.15 -8.47 -7.42
CA HIS A 47 -0.74 -7.40 -6.62
C HIS A 47 0.19 -6.26 -6.17
N GLY A 48 1.33 -6.07 -6.82
CA GLY A 48 2.22 -4.96 -6.52
C GLY A 48 3.03 -5.17 -5.25
N ARG A 49 3.30 -4.09 -4.53
CA ARG A 49 4.19 -4.10 -3.36
C ARG A 49 3.61 -3.45 -2.12
N ALA A 50 2.59 -2.60 -2.25
CA ALA A 50 2.13 -1.74 -1.15
C ALA A 50 1.77 -2.51 0.13
N GLN A 51 1.17 -3.70 0.04
CA GLN A 51 0.90 -4.55 1.21
C GLN A 51 2.16 -4.98 1.96
N ASN A 52 3.23 -5.28 1.20
CA ASN A 52 4.44 -5.87 1.73
C ASN A 52 5.50 -4.84 2.10
N ILE A 53 5.20 -3.55 1.95
CA ILE A 53 6.05 -2.44 2.38
C ILE A 53 5.63 -1.97 3.78
N PRO A 54 6.51 -2.06 4.79
CA PRO A 54 6.25 -1.48 6.11
C PRO A 54 6.03 0.03 6.01
N SER A 55 5.07 0.54 6.77
CA SER A 55 4.84 1.98 6.82
C SER A 55 6.02 2.70 7.48
N SER A 56 6.48 3.79 6.85
CA SER A 56 7.61 4.59 7.34
C SER A 56 7.24 5.54 8.49
N THR A 57 5.98 5.96 8.53
CA THR A 57 5.41 6.73 9.65
C THR A 57 4.02 6.24 9.97
N VAL A 58 3.66 6.18 11.25
CA VAL A 58 2.30 5.85 11.70
C VAL A 58 1.87 6.89 12.73
N LYS A 59 0.67 7.45 12.56
CA LYS A 59 0.08 8.44 13.47
C LYS A 59 -1.31 8.01 13.89
N VAL A 60 -1.63 8.20 15.16
CA VAL A 60 -2.98 8.05 15.69
C VAL A 60 -3.47 9.41 16.13
N ILE A 61 -4.61 9.83 15.62
CA ILE A 61 -5.25 11.12 15.87
C ILE A 61 -6.63 10.83 16.46
N ILE A 62 -6.94 11.46 17.59
CA ILE A 62 -8.24 11.35 18.25
C ILE A 62 -8.79 12.76 18.41
N ASP A 63 -9.98 13.02 17.89
CA ASP A 63 -10.60 14.34 17.99
C ASP A 63 -10.93 14.69 19.46
N ASP A 64 -10.59 15.90 19.89
CA ASP A 64 -10.81 16.37 21.26
C ASP A 64 -12.29 16.50 21.64
N LYS A 65 -13.17 16.65 20.65
CA LYS A 65 -14.61 16.82 20.85
C LYS A 65 -15.36 15.54 20.51
N ALA A 66 -16.43 15.28 21.25
CA ALA A 66 -17.38 14.24 20.89
C ALA A 66 -17.84 14.41 19.42
N PRO A 67 -17.94 13.33 18.63
CA PRO A 67 -17.90 11.92 19.05
C PRO A 67 -16.50 11.28 19.13
N HIS A 68 -15.41 12.05 19.15
CA HIS A 68 -14.03 11.55 19.28
C HIS A 68 -13.63 10.58 18.14
N LYS A 69 -13.78 11.04 16.90
CA LYS A 69 -13.35 10.27 15.73
C LYS A 69 -11.87 9.88 15.88
N ILE A 70 -11.57 8.62 15.59
CA ILE A 70 -10.22 8.06 15.63
C ILE A 70 -9.74 7.90 14.19
N THR A 71 -8.58 8.47 13.89
CA THR A 71 -7.93 8.37 12.58
C THR A 71 -6.53 7.78 12.74
N ILE A 72 -6.23 6.75 11.96
CA ILE A 72 -4.92 6.14 11.85
C ILE A 72 -4.37 6.52 10.48
N GLU A 73 -3.26 7.23 10.46
CA GLU A 73 -2.55 7.58 9.23
C GLU A 73 -1.25 6.77 9.13
N GLY A 74 -0.91 6.34 7.93
CA GLY A 74 0.36 5.68 7.63
C GLY A 74 0.94 6.17 6.32
N THR A 75 2.27 6.19 6.20
CA THR A 75 2.95 6.45 4.92
C THR A 75 3.56 5.17 4.37
N VAL A 76 3.19 4.81 3.14
CA VAL A 76 3.80 3.71 2.37
C VAL A 76 4.56 4.34 1.20
N SER A 77 5.79 3.90 0.96
CA SER A 77 6.69 4.55 -0.01
C SER A 77 7.27 3.53 -0.97
N GLU A 78 6.92 3.69 -2.23
CA GLU A 78 7.39 2.93 -3.39
C GLU A 78 8.45 3.76 -4.12
N ARG A 79 9.66 3.74 -3.57
CA ARG A 79 10.77 4.58 -4.04
C ARG A 79 11.89 3.73 -4.57
N THR A 80 12.17 3.86 -5.87
CA THR A 80 13.25 3.13 -6.53
C THR A 80 14.00 4.10 -7.44
N PHE A 81 15.31 4.29 -7.18
CA PHE A 81 16.14 5.22 -7.95
C PHE A 81 16.11 4.90 -9.44
N LYS A 82 15.84 5.92 -10.28
CA LYS A 82 15.64 5.83 -11.74
C LYS A 82 14.42 5.01 -12.19
N LYS A 83 13.47 4.73 -11.30
CA LYS A 83 12.23 3.99 -11.61
C LYS A 83 11.01 4.82 -11.22
N ALA A 84 10.66 4.88 -9.94
CA ALA A 84 9.45 5.56 -9.46
C ALA A 84 9.66 6.22 -8.09
N GLU A 85 8.90 7.27 -7.80
CA GLU A 85 8.80 7.90 -6.47
C GLU A 85 7.35 8.09 -5.99
N LEU A 86 6.61 6.98 -5.96
CA LEU A 86 5.23 6.94 -5.50
C LEU A 86 5.15 6.86 -3.98
N VAL A 87 4.42 7.78 -3.36
CA VAL A 87 4.20 7.81 -1.91
C VAL A 87 2.71 7.89 -1.61
N THR A 88 2.23 6.93 -0.82
CA THR A 88 0.84 6.87 -0.41
C THR A 88 0.70 7.25 1.06
N LYS A 89 -0.03 8.33 1.31
CA LYS A 89 -0.56 8.64 2.64
C LYS A 89 -1.87 7.88 2.81
N THR A 90 -1.84 6.84 3.61
CA THR A 90 -3.03 6.07 3.99
C THR A 90 -3.75 6.73 5.15
N SER A 91 -5.09 6.70 5.13
CA SER A 91 -5.92 7.19 6.24
C SER A 91 -7.09 6.25 6.48
N PHE A 92 -7.16 5.67 7.67
CA PHE A 92 -8.29 4.87 8.12
C PHE A 92 -8.96 5.57 9.29
N SER A 93 -10.28 5.66 9.30
CA SER A 93 -10.99 6.30 10.39
C SER A 93 -12.26 5.60 10.82
N ILE A 94 -12.53 5.67 12.12
CA ILE A 94 -13.73 5.16 12.77
C ILE A 94 -14.30 6.21 13.73
N THR A 95 -15.60 6.20 13.90
CA THR A 95 -16.28 6.98 14.94
C THR A 95 -16.86 6.01 15.96
N PRO A 96 -16.54 6.14 17.26
CA PRO A 96 -17.10 5.28 18.30
C PRO A 96 -18.63 5.20 18.24
N GLY A 97 -19.17 3.98 18.30
CA GLY A 97 -20.61 3.71 18.23
C GLY A 97 -21.19 3.56 16.81
N GLU A 98 -20.42 3.85 15.77
CA GLU A 98 -20.84 3.60 14.38
C GLU A 98 -20.46 2.20 13.91
N ASN A 99 -21.21 1.66 12.95
CA ASN A 99 -20.96 0.36 12.31
C ASN A 99 -20.26 0.50 10.95
N ARG A 100 -19.55 1.62 10.73
CA ARG A 100 -18.84 1.94 9.51
C ARG A 100 -17.44 2.46 9.82
N PHE A 101 -16.57 2.34 8.83
CA PHE A 101 -15.27 3.00 8.80
C PHE A 101 -15.10 3.71 7.45
N THR A 102 -14.11 4.58 7.35
CA THR A 102 -13.77 5.25 6.09
C THR A 102 -12.29 5.15 5.84
N VAL A 103 -11.92 4.88 4.58
CA VAL A 103 -10.56 4.92 4.08
C VAL A 103 -10.44 6.11 3.13
N ASN A 104 -9.45 6.99 3.35
CA ASN A 104 -9.20 8.18 2.52
C ASN A 104 -7.70 8.26 2.22
N ASP A 105 -7.25 7.49 1.24
CA ASP A 105 -5.84 7.47 0.87
C ASP A 105 -5.52 8.56 -0.14
N THR A 106 -4.26 8.97 -0.18
CA THR A 106 -3.74 9.90 -1.18
C THR A 106 -2.42 9.35 -1.71
N LEU A 107 -2.41 8.97 -2.98
CA LEU A 107 -1.20 8.65 -3.73
C LEU A 107 -0.60 9.94 -4.29
N THR A 108 0.71 10.11 -4.17
CA THR A 108 1.44 11.26 -4.70
C THR A 108 2.67 10.76 -5.44
N ASN A 109 2.79 11.11 -6.71
CA ASN A 109 4.04 10.99 -7.44
C ASN A 109 4.96 12.16 -7.04
N ASN A 110 6.12 11.87 -6.46
CA ASN A 110 7.12 12.88 -6.08
C ASN A 110 8.27 12.99 -7.09
N ALA A 111 8.26 12.20 -8.16
CA ALA A 111 9.25 12.30 -9.22
C ALA A 111 9.01 13.53 -10.11
N ASP A 112 10.05 13.94 -10.83
CA ASP A 112 9.97 15.01 -11.85
C ASP A 112 9.36 14.53 -13.18
N TYR A 113 8.92 13.26 -13.26
CA TYR A 113 8.38 12.61 -14.46
C TYR A 113 7.01 12.00 -14.16
N ASP A 114 6.18 11.89 -15.20
CA ASP A 114 4.93 11.14 -15.10
C ASP A 114 5.24 9.64 -14.89
N ASP A 115 4.63 9.06 -13.86
CA ASP A 115 4.69 7.64 -13.55
C ASP A 115 3.29 7.03 -13.66
N GLU A 116 3.20 5.82 -14.20
CA GLU A 116 1.97 5.03 -14.19
C GLU A 116 1.67 4.50 -12.78
N TYR A 117 0.39 4.34 -12.48
CA TYR A 117 -0.08 3.67 -11.28
C TYR A 117 -1.35 2.87 -11.58
N GLN A 118 -1.68 1.92 -10.72
CA GLN A 118 -2.91 1.11 -10.80
C GLN A 118 -3.62 1.01 -9.45
#